data_AF-A0A5N4ABY6-F1
#
_entry.id   AF-A0A5N4ABY6-F1
#
_cell.length_a   1.000
_cell.length_b   1.000
_cell.length_c   1.000
_cell.angle_alpha   90.00
_cell.angle_beta   90.00
_cell.angle_gamma   90.00
#
_symmetry.space_group_name_H-M   'P 1'
#
loop_
_entity.id
_entity.type
_entity.pdbx_description
1 polymer ?
#
loop_
_entity_poly.entity_id
_entity_poly.type
_entity_poly.pdbx_seq_one_letter_code
_entity_poly.pdbx_strand_id
1 'polypeptide(L)'
;MFEQGRYGDAVLVGDSGYACNRYMMTPLDNCYTAAENLYNESQIRTRNPIERLFGVWKRRFPVTVVGLRVSVPNCFAIIVATVALHNIAVRAGEQVPHDDDELHLPAPWDVLLAQGQMGNDPQVQAAPRRENPNHRWRRAIIDNYFTILTQQELYDRQQEAERARQEEIPQAVTGRAALYNI
;
A
#
# COMPACT_ATOMS: atom_id res chain seq x y z
N MET A 1 19.57 -12.84 -4.60
CA MET A 1 19.99 -11.41 -4.51
C MET A 1 19.51 -10.77 -3.20
N PHE A 2 18.19 -10.73 -2.93
CA PHE A 2 17.69 -10.39 -1.59
C PHE A 2 18.13 -11.39 -0.52
N GLU A 3 18.10 -12.69 -0.84
CA GLU A 3 18.62 -13.75 0.05
C GLU A 3 20.11 -13.65 0.35
N GLN A 4 20.86 -12.96 -0.50
CA GLN A 4 22.30 -12.74 -0.36
C GLN A 4 22.62 -11.43 0.38
N GLY A 5 21.61 -10.71 0.89
CA GLY A 5 21.78 -9.44 1.62
C GLY A 5 22.25 -8.27 0.75
N ARG A 6 22.16 -8.39 -0.58
CA ARG A 6 22.76 -7.42 -1.51
C ARG A 6 22.04 -6.07 -1.54
N TYR A 7 20.84 -6.01 -0.99
CA TYR A 7 19.99 -4.81 -0.98
C TYR A 7 19.87 -4.15 0.40
N GLY A 8 20.76 -4.49 1.34
CA GLY A 8 20.76 -3.92 2.69
C GLY A 8 19.40 -4.12 3.38
N ASP A 9 18.84 -3.02 3.90
CA ASP A 9 17.58 -3.01 4.65
C ASP A 9 16.32 -2.95 3.76
N ALA A 10 16.49 -3.02 2.43
CA ALA A 10 15.34 -3.00 1.53
C ALA A 10 14.51 -4.28 1.64
N VAL A 11 13.20 -4.11 1.48
CA VAL A 11 12.22 -5.21 1.47
C VAL A 11 11.38 -5.18 0.20
N LEU A 12 10.92 -6.35 -0.21
CA LEU A 12 9.90 -6.56 -1.22
C LEU A 12 8.53 -6.47 -0.58
N VAL A 13 7.61 -5.81 -1.30
CA VAL A 13 6.18 -5.77 -0.96
C VAL A 13 5.48 -6.87 -1.76
N GLY A 14 4.96 -7.86 -1.05
CA GLY A 14 4.20 -8.97 -1.61
C GLY A 14 2.71 -8.85 -1.31
N ASP A 15 1.89 -9.55 -2.08
CA ASP A 15 0.52 -9.84 -1.69
C ASP A 15 0.45 -10.97 -0.65
N SER A 16 -0.74 -11.27 -0.16
CA SER A 16 -1.01 -12.35 0.81
C SER A 16 -0.75 -13.77 0.27
N GLY A 17 -0.57 -13.93 -1.05
CA GLY A 17 -0.20 -15.20 -1.67
C GLY A 17 1.28 -15.54 -1.50
N TYR A 18 2.12 -14.58 -1.12
CA TYR A 18 3.55 -14.81 -0.85
C TYR A 18 3.81 -15.16 0.62
N ALA A 19 4.85 -15.98 0.84
CA ALA A 19 5.34 -16.23 2.20
C ALA A 19 6.03 -14.98 2.77
N CYS A 20 5.54 -14.49 3.91
CA CYS A 20 6.22 -13.47 4.69
C CYS A 20 7.58 -14.01 5.17
N ASN A 21 8.67 -13.28 4.93
CA ASN A 21 10.02 -13.66 5.36
C ASN A 21 10.89 -12.42 5.64
N ARG A 22 12.22 -12.58 5.77
CA ARG A 22 13.14 -11.47 6.09
C ARG A 22 13.16 -10.32 5.08
N TYR A 23 12.87 -10.61 3.82
CA TYR A 23 12.94 -9.63 2.74
C TYR A 23 11.61 -9.50 1.99
N MET A 24 10.60 -10.32 2.27
CA MET A 24 9.26 -10.25 1.66
C MET A 24 8.24 -9.90 2.74
N MET A 25 7.72 -8.67 2.68
CA MET A 25 6.69 -8.15 3.57
C MET A 25 5.32 -8.32 2.93
N THR A 26 4.39 -8.92 3.66
CA THR A 26 3.01 -9.10 3.22
C THR A 26 2.04 -8.46 4.21
N PRO A 27 0.84 -8.06 3.76
CA PRO A 27 -0.19 -7.49 4.63
C PRO A 27 -0.51 -8.39 5.82
N LEU A 28 -0.97 -7.77 6.90
CA LEU A 28 -1.59 -8.47 8.03
C LEU A 28 -3.05 -8.77 7.68
N ASP A 29 -3.49 -9.98 8.00
CA ASP A 29 -4.90 -10.37 7.82
C ASP A 29 -5.82 -9.59 8.77
N ASN A 30 -5.35 -9.37 10.00
CA ASN A 30 -6.06 -8.61 11.02
C ASN A 30 -5.13 -7.58 11.66
N CYS A 31 -5.63 -6.35 11.81
CA CYS A 31 -4.93 -5.25 12.46
C CYS A 31 -5.65 -4.88 13.76
N TYR A 32 -4.89 -4.82 14.85
CA TYR A 32 -5.38 -4.54 16.21
C TYR A 32 -4.78 -3.26 16.79
N THR A 33 -3.72 -2.73 16.20
CA THR A 33 -3.03 -1.51 16.67
C THR A 33 -2.99 -0.44 15.58
N ALA A 34 -2.82 0.82 15.96
CA ALA A 34 -2.63 1.91 15.01
C ALA A 34 -1.41 1.69 14.10
N ALA A 35 -0.32 1.16 14.66
CA ALA A 35 0.90 0.82 13.92
C ALA A 35 0.66 -0.28 12.87
N GLU A 36 -0.13 -1.31 13.20
CA GLU A 36 -0.53 -2.36 12.26
C GLU A 36 -1.41 -1.81 11.12
N ASN A 37 -2.35 -0.92 11.46
CA ASN A 37 -3.18 -0.25 10.44
C ASN A 37 -2.33 0.60 9.50
N LEU A 38 -1.40 1.40 10.04
CA LEU A 38 -0.50 2.23 9.24
C LEU A 38 0.44 1.38 8.37
N TYR A 39 0.92 0.24 8.87
CA TYR A 39 1.67 -0.74 8.08
C TYR A 39 0.83 -1.23 6.88
N ASN A 40 -0.39 -1.72 7.11
CA ASN A 40 -1.24 -2.21 6.02
C ASN A 40 -1.60 -1.10 5.02
N GLU A 41 -1.88 0.12 5.49
CA GLU A 41 -2.13 1.28 4.63
C GLU A 41 -0.92 1.57 3.74
N SER A 42 0.30 1.53 4.30
CA SER A 42 1.54 1.74 3.53
C SER A 42 1.72 0.69 2.43
N GLN A 43 1.38 -0.57 2.70
CA GLN A 43 1.43 -1.66 1.72
C GLN A 43 0.43 -1.40 0.58
N ILE A 44 -0.82 -1.02 0.91
CA ILE A 44 -1.86 -0.68 -0.07
C ILE A 44 -1.40 0.50 -0.96
N ARG A 45 -0.92 1.59 -0.35
CA ARG A 45 -0.45 2.78 -1.09
C ARG A 45 0.70 2.49 -2.03
N THR A 46 1.58 1.56 -1.65
CA THR A 46 2.70 1.12 -2.49
C THR A 46 2.23 0.25 -3.66
N ARG A 47 1.24 -0.63 -3.45
CA ARG A 47 0.71 -1.53 -4.47
C ARG A 47 -0.21 -0.84 -5.49
N ASN A 48 -1.04 0.09 -5.05
CA ASN A 48 -2.07 0.72 -5.88
C ASN A 48 -1.56 1.27 -7.23
N PRO A 49 -0.42 2.01 -7.32
CA PRO A 49 0.09 2.50 -8.59
C PRO A 49 0.47 1.37 -9.55
N ILE A 50 1.06 0.30 -9.03
CA ILE A 50 1.50 -0.86 -9.80
C ILE A 50 0.29 -1.65 -10.30
N GLU A 51 -0.72 -1.86 -9.46
CA GLU A 51 -1.97 -2.53 -9.85
C GLU A 51 -2.72 -1.76 -10.94
N ARG A 52 -2.80 -0.43 -10.82
CA ARG A 52 -3.38 0.46 -11.84
C ARG A 52 -2.59 0.37 -13.16
N LEU A 53 -1.26 0.39 -13.09
CA LEU A 53 -0.39 0.21 -14.26
C LEU A 53 -0.70 -1.11 -14.97
N PHE A 54 -0.74 -2.23 -14.24
CA PHE A 54 -1.06 -3.54 -14.82
C PHE A 54 -2.46 -3.58 -15.42
N GLY A 55 -3.46 -2.96 -14.77
CA GLY A 55 -4.82 -2.85 -15.32
C GLY A 55 -4.88 -2.10 -16.65
N VAL A 56 -4.16 -0.97 -16.78
CA VAL A 56 -4.09 -0.23 -18.05
C VAL A 56 -3.28 -0.99 -19.10
N TRP A 57 -2.12 -1.53 -18.72
CA TRP A 57 -1.22 -2.24 -19.64
C TRP A 57 -1.90 -3.45 -20.28
N LYS A 58 -2.70 -4.19 -19.51
CA LYS A 58 -3.44 -5.37 -19.98
C LYS A 58 -4.57 -5.03 -20.94
N ARG A 59 -5.31 -3.95 -20.69
CA ARG A 59 -6.34 -3.44 -21.63
C ARG A 59 -5.73 -2.91 -22.92
N ARG A 60 -4.58 -2.23 -22.81
CA ARG A 60 -3.84 -1.72 -23.99
C ARG A 60 -3.24 -2.84 -24.83
N PHE A 61 -2.77 -3.91 -24.19
CA PHE A 61 -2.15 -5.05 -24.84
C PHE A 61 -2.79 -6.37 -24.37
N PRO A 62 -3.98 -6.72 -24.91
CA PRO A 62 -4.73 -7.92 -24.51
C PRO A 62 -3.94 -9.23 -24.61
N VAL A 63 -2.91 -9.26 -25.45
CA VAL A 63 -1.96 -10.38 -25.59
C VAL A 63 -1.32 -10.80 -24.25
N THR A 64 -1.20 -9.88 -23.30
CA THR A 64 -0.69 -10.14 -21.94
C THR A 64 -1.66 -10.92 -21.05
N VAL A 65 -2.93 -11.03 -21.45
CA VAL A 65 -3.98 -11.72 -20.71
C VAL A 65 -4.51 -12.95 -21.44
N VAL A 66 -4.68 -12.85 -22.76
CA VAL A 66 -5.13 -13.96 -23.62
C VAL A 66 -4.09 -15.08 -23.70
N GLY A 67 -2.82 -14.74 -23.48
CA GLY A 67 -1.70 -15.67 -23.50
C GLY A 67 -0.94 -15.67 -24.82
N LEU A 68 0.36 -15.94 -24.73
CA LEU A 68 1.30 -15.90 -25.84
C LEU A 68 1.59 -17.32 -26.34
N ARG A 69 1.26 -17.60 -27.61
CA ARG A 69 1.56 -18.88 -28.29
C ARG A 69 2.88 -18.81 -29.06
N VAL A 70 3.93 -18.31 -28.42
CA VAL A 70 5.28 -18.20 -28.99
C VAL A 70 6.31 -18.87 -28.06
N SER A 71 7.54 -19.02 -28.53
CA SER A 71 8.64 -19.53 -27.69
C SER A 71 8.92 -18.58 -26.52
N VAL A 72 9.37 -19.13 -25.39
CA VAL A 72 9.67 -18.36 -24.16
C VAL A 72 10.58 -17.14 -24.41
N PRO A 73 11.66 -17.22 -25.22
CA PRO A 73 12.47 -16.04 -25.55
C PRO A 73 11.67 -14.94 -26.24
N ASN A 74 10.77 -15.31 -27.15
CA ASN A 74 9.91 -14.36 -27.85
C ASN A 74 8.84 -13.76 -26.91
N CYS A 75 8.37 -14.52 -25.92
CA CYS A 75 7.47 -13.98 -24.89
C CYS A 75 8.10 -12.80 -24.15
N PHE A 76 9.37 -12.93 -23.72
CA PHE A 76 10.07 -11.83 -23.06
C PHE A 76 10.22 -10.61 -23.97
N ALA A 77 10.58 -10.82 -25.23
CA ALA A 77 10.70 -9.73 -26.20
C ALA A 77 9.36 -8.99 -26.38
N ILE A 78 8.24 -9.72 -26.47
CA ILE A 78 6.91 -9.14 -26.58
C ILE A 78 6.54 -8.36 -25.31
N ILE A 79 6.78 -8.93 -24.12
CA ILE A 79 6.51 -8.25 -22.84
C ILE A 79 7.30 -6.93 -22.74
N VAL A 80 8.59 -6.95 -23.07
CA VAL A 80 9.42 -5.73 -23.02
C VAL A 80 8.96 -4.71 -24.05
N ALA A 81 8.62 -5.15 -25.26
CA ALA A 81 8.12 -4.27 -26.32
C ALA A 81 6.80 -3.60 -25.92
N THR A 82 5.84 -4.33 -25.34
CA THR A 82 4.55 -3.74 -24.93
C THR A 82 4.71 -2.78 -23.75
N VAL A 83 5.65 -3.01 -22.82
CA VAL A 83 5.97 -2.04 -21.75
C VAL A 83 6.61 -0.77 -22.34
N ALA A 84 7.54 -0.91 -23.29
CA ALA A 84 8.15 0.25 -23.96
C ALA A 84 7.10 1.07 -24.73
N LEU A 85 6.22 0.39 -25.48
CA LEU A 85 5.11 1.02 -26.19
C LEU A 85 4.10 1.67 -25.24
N HIS A 86 3.80 1.04 -24.09
CA HIS A 86 2.97 1.65 -23.05
C HIS A 86 3.55 2.99 -22.58
N ASN A 87 4.85 3.04 -22.29
CA ASN A 87 5.51 4.28 -21.86
C ASN A 87 5.47 5.36 -22.94
N ILE A 88 5.61 4.99 -24.21
CA ILE A 88 5.50 5.92 -25.34
C ILE A 88 4.07 6.48 -25.42
N ALA A 89 3.05 5.63 -25.35
CA ALA A 89 1.64 6.04 -25.36
C ALA A 89 1.29 7.00 -24.21
N VAL A 90 1.76 6.71 -23.00
CA VAL A 90 1.56 7.60 -21.83
C VAL A 90 2.21 8.97 -22.06
N ARG A 91 3.43 9.01 -22.60
CA ARG A 91 4.14 10.28 -22.89
C ARG A 91 3.49 11.06 -24.03
N ALA A 92 2.84 10.38 -24.97
CA ALA A 92 2.08 11.00 -26.05
C ALA A 92 0.70 11.55 -25.58
N GLY A 93 0.31 11.30 -24.32
CA GLY A 93 -0.99 11.72 -23.79
C GLY A 93 -2.16 10.94 -24.39
N GLU A 94 -1.92 9.71 -24.87
CA GLU A 94 -2.99 8.85 -25.37
C GLU A 94 -3.99 8.55 -24.25
N GLN A 95 -5.28 8.50 -24.63
CA GLN A 95 -6.33 8.13 -23.69
C GLN A 95 -6.09 6.72 -23.14
N VAL A 96 -6.48 6.53 -21.89
CA VAL A 96 -6.49 5.21 -21.26
C VAL A 96 -7.57 4.38 -21.96
N PRO A 97 -7.27 3.16 -22.44
CA PRO A 97 -8.27 2.29 -23.04
C PRO A 97 -9.43 2.10 -22.07
N HIS A 98 -10.66 2.06 -22.59
CA HIS A 98 -11.82 1.72 -21.76
C HIS A 98 -11.72 0.27 -21.28
N ASP A 99 -12.45 -0.05 -20.22
CA ASP A 99 -12.69 -1.46 -19.91
C ASP A 99 -13.45 -2.05 -21.09
N ASP A 100 -12.88 -3.10 -21.68
CA ASP A 100 -13.48 -3.82 -22.78
C ASP A 100 -14.35 -4.93 -22.18
N ASP A 101 -15.66 -4.70 -22.16
CA ASP A 101 -16.65 -5.63 -21.63
C ASP A 101 -16.68 -6.97 -22.42
N GLU A 102 -16.15 -6.99 -23.66
CA GLU A 102 -16.06 -8.19 -24.51
C GLU A 102 -14.78 -9.01 -24.28
N LEU A 103 -13.81 -8.46 -23.55
CA LEU A 103 -12.60 -9.16 -23.14
C LEU A 103 -12.95 -10.16 -22.01
N HIS A 104 -13.46 -11.33 -22.42
CA HIS A 104 -13.72 -12.45 -21.53
C HIS A 104 -12.41 -12.98 -20.92
N LEU A 105 -12.03 -12.38 -19.79
CA LEU A 105 -11.05 -12.93 -18.89
C LEU A 105 -11.49 -14.34 -18.46
N PRO A 106 -10.56 -15.29 -18.27
CA PRO A 106 -10.91 -16.63 -17.77
C PRO A 106 -11.57 -16.58 -16.37
N ALA A 107 -11.37 -15.48 -15.63
CA ALA A 107 -12.12 -15.11 -14.45
C ALA A 107 -12.16 -13.57 -14.30
N PRO A 108 -13.22 -13.01 -13.70
CA PRO A 108 -13.32 -11.58 -13.37
C PRO A 108 -12.13 -11.05 -12.54
N TRP A 109 -11.84 -9.75 -12.67
CA TRP A 109 -10.66 -9.11 -12.07
C TRP A 109 -10.62 -9.20 -10.54
N ASP A 110 -11.77 -8.94 -9.94
CA ASP A 110 -12.07 -9.10 -8.52
C ASP A 110 -11.89 -10.55 -8.05
N VAL A 111 -12.23 -11.54 -8.86
CA VAL A 111 -12.01 -12.96 -8.55
C VAL A 111 -10.52 -13.34 -8.59
N LEU A 112 -9.77 -12.85 -9.58
CA LEU A 112 -8.32 -13.08 -9.67
C LEU A 112 -7.54 -12.38 -8.55
N LEU A 113 -8.01 -11.20 -8.12
CA LEU A 113 -7.45 -10.47 -6.97
C LEU A 113 -7.87 -11.08 -5.63
N ALA A 114 -9.13 -11.54 -5.52
CA ALA A 114 -9.64 -12.23 -4.33
C ALA A 114 -9.01 -13.61 -4.15
N GLN A 115 -8.63 -14.32 -5.21
CA GLN A 115 -7.81 -15.54 -5.10
C GLN A 115 -6.42 -15.26 -4.52
N GLY A 116 -5.91 -14.03 -4.64
CA GLY A 116 -4.70 -13.58 -3.94
C GLY A 116 -4.95 -13.12 -2.50
N GLN A 117 -6.21 -12.85 -2.12
CA GLN A 117 -6.65 -12.53 -0.75
C GLN A 117 -7.27 -13.77 -0.11
N MET A 118 -6.48 -14.55 0.63
CA MET A 118 -7.04 -15.60 1.48
C MET A 118 -8.09 -14.99 2.41
N GLY A 119 -9.29 -15.57 2.35
CA GLY A 119 -10.48 -15.04 3.00
C GLY A 119 -10.33 -14.87 4.50
N ASN A 120 -10.97 -13.82 5.01
CA ASN A 120 -11.22 -13.62 6.42
C ASN A 120 -12.21 -14.69 6.90
N ASP A 121 -11.72 -15.89 7.22
CA ASP A 121 -12.52 -16.94 7.85
C ASP A 121 -12.72 -16.60 9.34
N PRO A 122 -13.98 -16.37 9.79
CA PRO A 122 -14.27 -16.06 11.19
C PRO A 122 -13.78 -17.12 12.18
N GLN A 123 -13.59 -18.38 11.75
CA GLN A 123 -13.11 -19.45 12.62
C GLN A 123 -11.59 -19.40 12.91
N VAL A 124 -10.80 -18.68 12.10
CA VAL A 124 -9.34 -18.52 12.31
C VAL A 124 -9.03 -17.45 13.38
N GLN A 125 -10.02 -16.63 13.75
CA GLN A 125 -9.87 -15.50 14.69
C GLN A 125 -9.56 -15.93 16.14
N ALA A 126 -9.80 -17.19 16.50
CA ALA A 126 -9.62 -17.71 17.86
C ALA A 126 -8.30 -18.48 18.08
N ALA A 127 -7.47 -18.65 17.04
CA ALA A 127 -6.22 -19.40 17.19
C ALA A 127 -5.15 -18.53 17.87
N PRO A 128 -4.41 -19.05 18.86
CA PRO A 128 -3.28 -18.33 19.45
C PRO A 128 -2.28 -17.97 18.35
N ARG A 129 -1.75 -16.74 18.40
CA ARG A 129 -0.74 -16.22 17.45
C ARG A 129 0.37 -17.26 17.32
N ARG A 130 0.33 -18.08 16.26
CA ARG A 130 1.50 -18.88 15.89
C ARG A 130 2.52 -17.89 15.38
N GLU A 131 3.45 -17.52 16.25
CA GLU A 131 4.65 -16.79 15.87
C GLU A 131 5.47 -17.68 14.94
N ASN A 132 5.15 -17.62 13.64
CA ASN A 132 6.05 -18.12 12.64
C ASN A 132 7.36 -17.31 12.78
N PRO A 133 8.53 -17.95 12.96
CA PRO A 133 9.82 -17.25 13.05
C PRO A 133 10.04 -16.25 11.93
N ASN A 134 9.44 -16.49 10.76
CA ASN A 134 9.51 -15.63 9.58
C ASN A 134 8.73 -14.31 9.74
N HIS A 135 7.81 -14.19 10.70
CA HIS A 135 7.07 -12.96 10.97
C HIS A 135 7.82 -12.00 11.88
N ARG A 136 8.94 -12.42 12.50
CA ARG A 136 9.68 -11.60 13.45
C ARG A 136 10.16 -10.29 12.83
N TRP A 137 10.58 -10.32 11.55
CA TRP A 137 11.07 -9.12 10.87
C TRP A 137 9.94 -8.13 10.56
N ARG A 138 8.83 -8.63 10.00
CA ARG A 138 7.61 -7.83 9.80
C ARG A 138 7.14 -7.21 11.12
N ARG A 139 7.15 -8.01 12.20
CA ARG A 139 6.76 -7.54 13.53
C ARG A 139 7.71 -6.47 14.06
N ALA A 140 9.01 -6.64 13.89
CA ALA A 140 9.99 -5.63 14.28
C ALA A 140 9.81 -4.31 13.51
N ILE A 141 9.49 -4.36 12.21
CA ILE A 141 9.19 -3.15 11.43
C ILE A 141 7.94 -2.45 11.99
N ILE A 142 6.87 -3.20 12.27
CA ILE A 142 5.64 -2.64 12.85
C ILE A 142 5.92 -2.02 14.21
N ASP A 143 6.54 -2.78 15.11
CA ASP A 143 6.70 -2.38 16.50
C ASP A 143 7.73 -1.26 16.67
N ASN A 144 8.76 -1.19 15.81
CA ASN A 144 9.80 -0.16 15.92
C ASN A 144 9.50 1.07 15.05
N TYR A 145 9.22 0.88 13.76
CA TYR A 145 9.09 2.01 12.82
C TYR A 145 7.67 2.59 12.85
N PHE A 146 6.66 1.75 12.65
CA PHE A 146 5.27 2.24 12.56
C PHE A 146 4.74 2.71 13.91
N THR A 147 5.12 2.09 15.03
CA THR A 147 4.76 2.60 16.36
C THR A 147 5.28 4.01 16.60
N ILE A 148 6.56 4.27 16.30
CA ILE A 148 7.16 5.60 16.47
C ILE A 148 6.43 6.63 15.60
N LEU A 149 6.15 6.30 14.34
CA LEU A 149 5.39 7.17 13.45
C LEU A 149 4.01 7.52 14.01
N THR A 150 3.27 6.52 14.51
CA THR A 150 1.95 6.78 15.10
C THR A 150 2.01 7.63 16.37
N GLN A 151 3.05 7.46 17.20
CA GLN A 151 3.24 8.29 18.38
C GLN A 151 3.56 9.74 18.01
N GLN A 152 4.36 9.93 16.97
CA GLN A 152 4.70 11.25 16.46
C GLN A 152 3.48 11.97 15.88
N GLU A 153 2.68 11.28 15.06
CA GLU A 153 1.42 11.85 14.54
C GLU A 153 0.44 12.24 15.65
N LEU A 154 0.37 11.44 16.73
CA LEU A 154 -0.47 11.77 17.88
C LEU A 154 0.04 13.00 18.63
N TYR A 155 1.35 13.12 18.80
CA TYR A 155 1.97 14.29 19.42
C TYR A 155 1.72 15.56 18.60
N ASP A 156 1.89 15.49 17.28
CA ASP A 156 1.69 16.63 16.37
C ASP A 156 0.22 17.09 16.37
N ARG A 157 -0.73 16.15 16.31
CA ARG A 157 -2.18 16.48 16.41
C ARG A 157 -2.56 17.10 17.75
N GLN A 158 -1.94 16.66 18.85
CA GLN A 158 -2.16 17.26 20.17
C GLN A 158 -1.65 18.70 20.22
N GLN A 159 -0.45 18.96 19.68
CA GLN A 159 0.12 20.30 19.57
C GLN A 159 -0.73 21.24 18.70
N GLU A 160 -1.24 20.76 17.57
CA GLU A 160 -2.16 21.52 16.71
C GLU A 160 -3.48 21.84 17.42
N ALA A 161 -4.06 20.88 18.13
CA ALA A 161 -5.29 21.08 18.90
C ALA A 161 -5.08 22.06 20.07
N GLU A 162 -3.92 22.03 20.73
CA GLU A 162 -3.55 22.99 21.78
C GLU A 162 -3.36 24.40 21.23
N ARG A 163 -2.71 24.56 20.07
CA ARG A 163 -2.57 25.86 19.38
C ARG A 163 -3.92 26.42 18.97
N ALA A 164 -4.78 25.59 18.35
CA ALA A 164 -6.13 26.00 17.97
C ALA A 164 -6.98 26.47 19.18
N ARG A 165 -6.84 25.79 20.33
CA ARG A 165 -7.52 26.21 21.58
C ARG A 165 -6.97 27.52 22.17
N GLN A 166 -5.68 27.81 22.00
CA GLN A 166 -5.08 29.07 22.46
C GLN A 166 -5.46 30.25 21.57
N GLU A 167 -5.65 30.02 20.27
CA GLU A 167 -6.12 31.02 19.31
C GLU A 167 -7.61 31.35 19.47
N GLU A 168 -8.41 30.43 20.02
CA GLU A 168 -9.85 30.63 20.31
C GLU A 168 -10.15 31.42 21.60
N ILE A 169 -9.15 31.81 22.41
CA ILE A 169 -9.37 32.67 23.58
C ILE A 169 -9.60 34.11 23.09
N PRO A 170 -10.82 34.69 23.23
CA PRO A 170 -11.08 36.04 22.75
C PRO A 170 -10.19 37.06 23.46
N GLN A 171 -9.67 38.05 22.70
CA GLN A 171 -8.99 39.25 23.21
C GLN A 171 -9.91 40.17 24.05
N ALA A 172 -10.70 39.63 24.97
CA ALA A 172 -11.71 40.34 25.74
C ALA A 172 -11.29 40.66 27.19
N VAL A 173 -9.99 40.58 27.52
CA VAL A 173 -9.48 40.91 28.88
C VAL A 173 -8.32 41.93 28.86
N THR A 174 -8.27 42.80 27.84
CA THR A 174 -7.38 43.98 27.86
C THR A 174 -8.20 45.26 27.71
N GLY A 175 -9.12 45.48 28.66
CA GLY A 175 -10.04 46.62 28.60
C GLY A 175 -10.66 46.98 29.94
N ARG A 176 -9.93 46.89 31.05
CA ARG A 176 -10.41 47.40 32.36
C ARG A 176 -9.26 47.64 33.34
N ALA A 177 -8.43 48.64 33.06
CA ALA A 177 -7.57 49.28 34.07
C ALA A 177 -7.10 50.67 33.59
N ALA A 178 -8.03 51.54 33.18
CA ALA A 178 -7.79 52.97 33.23
C ALA A 178 -8.29 53.46 34.60
N LEU A 179 -7.30 53.67 35.46
CA LEU A 179 -7.35 54.12 36.83
C LEU A 179 -8.25 55.35 37.02
N TYR A 180 -9.18 55.26 37.98
CA TYR A 180 -9.50 56.41 38.83
C TYR A 180 -8.29 56.65 39.74
N ASN A 181 -7.71 57.85 39.68
CA ASN A 181 -7.14 58.53 40.84
C ASN A 181 -6.77 59.99 40.49
N ILE A 182 -7.57 60.89 41.10
CA ILE A 182 -7.35 62.32 41.42
C ILE A 182 -7.20 63.28 40.25
#